data_AF-A0A2H0J3R6-F1
#
_entry.id   AF-A0A2H0J3R6-F1
#
_cell.length_a   1.000
_cell.length_b   1.000
_cell.length_c   1.000
_cell.angle_alpha   90.00
_cell.angle_beta   90.00
_cell.angle_gamma   90.00
#
_symmetry.space_group_name_H-M   'P 1'
#
loop_
_entity.id
_entity.type
_entity.pdbx_description
1 polymer ?
#
loop_
_entity_poly.entity_id
_entity_poly.type
_entity_poly.pdbx_seq_one_letter_code
_entity_poly.pdbx_strand_id
1 'polypeptide(L)'
;MAVPRRIAALPQYIPSVSNAAFADAAAGHKFLGYFRNFQDSDARAFEPYKGKARLVAPLPPPGQQNRAEQAQLKAEYDGVLNEVCKLPPSSVSQVAALRTRQQALIAHHGANAYRISTTSTAPFATGLGNEHPIENGFAFLTPYGLPYLAGSGVKGILRRSMQELQDDGEVGYTDEAINALFGPETVNQPEDAQRGALDFWDVFPNPAGNKLVVEIMTPHFGKYYQGDETPHDSGAPVPVSFLAVPAKSQFDFHVVCQPSRLPAALRDQWRALLDRAFAHAFEWVGFGAKTSVGYGAMAAAATQAATLDTVAVAPNTSPSAASVAIRAAASQTWLAAKLTLNPGTGEVTASYEGKSTIALRNPQANELRAALGDERANRLKKNKELKGVSVDVEPLGNALMIKRLTPS
;
A
#
# COMPACT_ATOMS: atom_id res chain seq x y z
N MET A 1 11.14 29.49 11.83
CA MET A 1 11.26 28.31 10.95
C MET A 1 11.28 28.81 9.52
N ALA A 2 12.27 28.42 8.71
CA ALA A 2 12.26 28.76 7.28
C ALA A 2 11.38 27.74 6.54
N VAL A 3 10.40 28.21 5.77
CA VAL A 3 9.55 27.37 4.92
C VAL A 3 10.42 26.64 3.89
N PRO A 4 10.23 25.33 3.66
CA PRO A 4 10.96 24.59 2.64
C PRO A 4 10.75 25.23 1.28
N ARG A 5 11.83 25.64 0.62
CA ARG A 5 11.77 26.11 -0.77
C ARG A 5 11.50 24.92 -1.70
N ARG A 6 10.72 25.15 -2.74
CA ARG A 6 10.48 24.17 -3.81
C ARG A 6 11.78 23.99 -4.61
N ILE A 7 12.35 22.79 -4.60
CA ILE A 7 13.60 22.47 -5.29
C ILE A 7 13.39 21.12 -5.99
N ALA A 8 13.69 21.02 -7.29
CA ALA A 8 13.71 19.76 -8.04
C ALA A 8 15.03 19.60 -8.81
N ALA A 9 15.52 18.37 -8.91
CA ALA A 9 16.61 18.02 -9.82
C ALA A 9 16.01 17.53 -11.14
N LEU A 10 15.79 18.46 -12.08
CA LEU A 10 15.35 18.11 -13.43
C LEU A 10 16.54 17.60 -14.25
N PRO A 11 16.42 16.44 -14.93
CA PRO A 11 17.40 16.01 -15.91
C PRO A 11 17.66 17.09 -16.97
N GLN A 12 18.88 17.18 -17.50
CA GLN A 12 19.28 18.24 -18.45
C GLN A 12 18.43 18.28 -19.74
N TYR A 13 17.82 17.14 -20.11
CA TYR A 13 16.91 17.07 -21.26
C TYR A 13 15.51 17.64 -20.97
N ILE A 14 15.18 17.97 -19.72
CA ILE A 14 13.95 18.66 -19.34
C ILE A 14 14.28 20.16 -19.18
N PRO A 15 13.75 21.06 -20.04
CA PRO A 15 14.06 22.49 -19.98
C PRO A 15 13.60 23.12 -18.66
N SER A 16 14.52 23.53 -17.78
CA SER A 16 14.21 23.93 -16.40
C SER A 16 13.87 25.42 -16.19
N VAL A 17 13.83 26.22 -17.26
CA VAL A 17 13.68 27.68 -17.18
C VAL A 17 12.25 28.13 -16.81
N SER A 18 11.27 27.22 -16.75
CA SER A 18 9.87 27.51 -16.42
C SER A 18 9.29 26.59 -15.35
N ASN A 19 8.33 27.08 -14.57
CA ASN A 19 7.57 26.28 -13.58
C ASN A 19 6.81 25.09 -14.21
N ALA A 20 6.55 25.11 -15.52
CA ALA A 20 5.85 24.03 -16.21
C ALA A 20 6.65 22.71 -16.17
N ALA A 21 7.97 22.78 -16.32
CA ALA A 21 8.85 21.62 -16.25
C ALA A 21 8.95 21.05 -14.83
N PHE A 22 8.94 21.92 -13.81
CA PHE A 22 8.83 21.50 -12.41
C PHE A 22 7.47 20.83 -12.17
N ALA A 23 6.38 21.41 -12.67
CA ALA A 23 5.04 20.88 -12.48
C ALA A 23 4.91 19.45 -13.03
N ASP A 24 5.49 19.19 -14.22
CA ASP A 24 5.46 17.88 -14.88
C ASP A 24 6.59 16.92 -14.45
N ALA A 25 7.45 17.32 -13.51
CA ALA A 25 8.52 16.46 -13.02
C ALA A 25 7.98 15.33 -12.14
N ALA A 26 8.53 14.12 -12.32
CA ALA A 26 8.23 12.99 -11.47
C ALA A 26 8.52 13.31 -10.00
N ALA A 27 7.75 12.72 -9.09
CA ALA A 27 7.94 12.92 -7.66
C ALA A 27 9.39 12.62 -7.25
N GLY A 28 9.97 11.53 -7.76
CA GLY A 28 11.38 11.23 -7.54
C GLY A 28 12.30 12.40 -7.89
N HIS A 29 12.09 13.12 -8.99
CA HIS A 29 12.93 14.28 -9.36
C HIS A 29 12.64 15.54 -8.51
N LYS A 30 11.41 15.70 -8.03
CA LYS A 30 11.03 16.76 -7.10
C LYS A 30 11.60 16.54 -5.71
N PHE A 31 11.77 15.28 -5.29
CA PHE A 31 12.26 14.93 -3.96
C PHE A 31 13.76 14.59 -3.91
N LEU A 32 14.29 13.89 -4.94
CA LEU A 32 15.72 13.68 -5.22
C LEU A 32 16.37 14.99 -5.68
N GLY A 33 16.14 16.08 -4.95
CA GLY A 33 17.17 17.08 -4.91
C GLY A 33 18.49 16.36 -4.62
N TYR A 34 19.52 16.63 -5.43
CA TYR A 34 20.95 16.70 -5.06
C TYR A 34 21.93 15.79 -5.79
N PHE A 35 21.55 14.76 -6.53
CA PHE A 35 22.59 13.79 -6.89
C PHE A 35 23.63 14.19 -7.97
N ARG A 36 23.59 15.38 -8.61
CA ARG A 36 24.78 15.81 -9.40
C ARG A 36 24.90 17.24 -9.91
N ASN A 37 23.82 17.97 -10.18
CA ASN A 37 23.94 19.21 -10.99
C ASN A 37 23.96 20.54 -10.21
N PHE A 38 23.95 20.51 -8.89
CA PHE A 38 24.07 21.71 -8.03
C PHE A 38 25.11 21.53 -6.91
N GLN A 39 26.11 20.68 -7.14
CA GLN A 39 27.38 20.92 -6.46
C GLN A 39 27.94 22.21 -7.10
N ASP A 40 28.00 23.29 -6.31
CA ASP A 40 29.15 24.20 -6.40
C ASP A 40 30.41 23.31 -6.43
N SER A 41 31.48 23.75 -7.09
CA SER A 41 32.71 22.98 -7.35
C SER A 41 33.29 22.24 -6.12
N ASP A 42 32.85 22.60 -4.91
CA ASP A 42 33.30 22.03 -3.63
C ASP A 42 32.28 21.12 -2.89
N ALA A 43 31.10 20.84 -3.44
CA ALA A 43 30.09 19.92 -2.85
C ALA A 43 29.50 20.32 -1.46
N ARG A 44 29.63 21.58 -1.03
CA ARG A 44 29.25 22.04 0.34
C ARG A 44 27.91 22.76 0.48
N ALA A 45 27.15 22.95 -0.60
CA ALA A 45 25.95 23.80 -0.62
C ALA A 45 24.89 23.46 0.45
N PHE A 46 24.91 22.21 0.96
CA PHE A 46 23.95 21.75 1.95
C PHE A 46 24.55 21.20 3.25
N GLU A 47 25.87 21.30 3.39
CA GLU A 47 26.58 21.09 4.65
C GLU A 47 26.03 21.95 5.81
N PRO A 48 25.51 23.18 5.57
CA PRO A 48 24.81 23.94 6.61
C PRO A 48 23.47 23.34 7.05
N TYR A 49 22.84 22.46 6.27
CA TYR A 49 21.51 21.90 6.55
C TYR A 49 21.55 20.45 7.03
N LYS A 50 22.63 19.71 6.73
CA LYS A 50 22.86 18.34 7.20
C LYS A 50 23.00 18.31 8.73
N GLY A 51 22.18 17.52 9.42
CA GLY A 51 22.15 17.47 10.89
C GLY A 51 21.66 18.73 11.64
N LYS A 52 21.28 19.81 10.94
CA LYS A 52 20.87 21.11 11.54
C LYS A 52 19.38 21.44 11.44
N ALA A 53 18.55 20.49 11.02
CA ALA A 53 17.09 20.61 11.12
C ALA A 53 16.61 20.50 12.58
N ARG A 54 17.12 21.36 13.47
CA ARG A 54 16.53 21.61 14.78
C ARG A 54 15.71 22.89 14.67
N LEU A 55 14.57 22.93 15.36
CA LEU A 55 13.81 24.16 15.59
C LEU A 55 14.79 25.25 16.08
N VAL A 56 15.10 26.22 15.22
CA VAL A 56 16.15 27.24 15.44
C VAL A 56 15.80 28.23 16.57
N ALA A 57 14.62 28.14 17.19
CA ALA A 57 14.25 28.93 18.35
C ALA A 57 13.23 28.19 19.23
N PRO A 58 13.21 28.42 20.56
CA PRO A 58 12.10 28.01 21.41
C PRO A 58 10.80 28.56 20.82
N LEU A 59 9.77 27.72 20.71
CA LEU A 59 8.46 28.18 20.28
C LEU A 59 7.97 29.25 21.28
N PRO A 60 7.53 30.44 20.82
CA PRO A 60 6.98 31.44 21.71
C PRO A 60 5.76 30.87 22.48
N PRO A 61 5.49 31.34 23.71
CA PRO A 61 4.42 30.80 24.55
C PRO A 61 3.06 30.86 23.84
N PRO A 62 2.18 29.85 23.98
CA PRO A 62 0.95 29.75 23.20
C PRO A 62 0.01 30.95 23.43
N GLY A 63 -0.39 31.63 22.34
CA GLY A 63 -1.30 32.78 22.32
C GLY A 63 -2.17 32.81 21.04
N GLN A 64 -3.20 33.65 20.98
CA GLN A 64 -4.13 33.72 19.83
C GLN A 64 -3.44 34.12 18.51
N GLN A 65 -2.56 35.12 18.54
CA GLN A 65 -1.74 35.51 17.38
C GLN A 65 -0.83 34.35 16.94
N ASN A 66 -0.22 33.64 17.89
CA ASN A 66 0.62 32.47 17.61
C ASN A 66 -0.16 31.32 16.97
N ARG A 67 -1.45 31.13 17.28
CA ARG A 67 -2.29 30.10 16.63
C ARG A 67 -2.58 30.45 15.17
N ALA A 68 -2.87 31.71 14.87
CA ALA A 68 -3.14 32.15 13.50
C ALA A 68 -1.87 32.06 12.63
N GLU A 69 -0.74 32.51 13.16
CA GLU A 69 0.57 32.39 12.49
C GLU A 69 0.98 30.94 12.27
N GLN A 70 0.79 30.06 13.27
CA GLN A 70 1.03 28.63 13.13
C GLN A 70 0.10 27.98 12.10
N ALA A 71 -1.17 28.37 12.04
CA ALA A 71 -2.11 27.87 11.06
C ALA A 71 -1.72 28.29 9.64
N GLN A 72 -1.29 29.54 9.46
CA GLN A 72 -0.79 30.04 8.18
C GLN A 72 0.48 29.30 7.75
N LEU A 73 1.44 29.16 8.66
CA LEU A 73 2.68 28.42 8.40
C LEU A 73 2.35 26.97 8.02
N LYS A 74 1.47 26.29 8.76
CA LYS A 74 1.04 24.94 8.43
C LYS A 74 0.42 24.87 7.04
N ALA A 75 -0.44 25.82 6.67
CA ALA A 75 -1.08 25.86 5.36
C ALA A 75 -0.05 26.02 4.23
N GLU A 76 0.99 26.85 4.42
CA GLU A 76 2.10 26.99 3.47
C GLU A 76 2.91 25.70 3.31
N TYR A 77 3.27 25.05 4.43
CA TYR A 77 3.95 23.76 4.41
C TYR A 77 3.12 22.67 3.72
N ASP A 78 1.86 22.53 4.10
CA ASP A 78 0.93 21.57 3.48
C ASP A 78 0.79 21.86 1.98
N GLY A 79 0.75 23.13 1.58
CA GLY A 79 0.69 23.55 0.18
C GLY A 79 1.90 23.08 -0.62
N VAL A 80 3.11 23.26 -0.09
CA VAL A 80 4.34 22.76 -0.71
C VAL A 80 4.30 21.24 -0.81
N LEU A 81 3.99 20.53 0.28
CA LEU A 81 3.97 19.06 0.31
C LEU A 81 2.96 18.46 -0.66
N ASN A 82 1.75 19.04 -0.74
CA ASN A 82 0.71 18.59 -1.68
C ASN A 82 1.15 18.73 -3.14
N GLU A 83 1.92 19.77 -3.47
CA GLU A 83 2.44 19.99 -4.81
C GLU A 83 3.56 19.00 -5.16
N VAL A 84 4.54 18.81 -4.26
CA VAL A 84 5.69 17.92 -4.53
C VAL A 84 5.30 16.44 -4.51
N CYS A 85 4.35 16.06 -3.65
CA CYS A 85 3.87 14.68 -3.55
C CYS A 85 3.04 14.23 -4.75
N LYS A 86 2.44 15.17 -5.49
CA LYS A 86 1.55 14.84 -6.61
C LYS A 86 2.36 14.27 -7.77
N LEU A 87 1.94 13.10 -8.25
CA LEU A 87 2.45 12.55 -9.49
C LEU A 87 1.88 13.36 -10.66
N PRO A 88 2.74 13.88 -11.55
CA PRO A 88 2.27 14.60 -12.73
C PRO A 88 1.59 13.63 -13.72
N PRO A 89 0.78 14.15 -14.66
CA PRO A 89 0.13 13.33 -15.69
C PRO A 89 1.10 12.47 -16.50
N SER A 90 2.31 12.98 -16.77
CA SER A 90 3.37 12.23 -17.46
C SER A 90 3.80 10.99 -16.66
N SER A 91 4.08 11.12 -15.36
CA SER A 91 4.43 10.00 -14.49
C SER A 91 3.30 8.99 -14.34
N VAL A 92 2.05 9.46 -14.19
CA VAL A 92 0.87 8.57 -14.13
C VAL A 92 0.76 7.75 -15.42
N SER A 93 0.93 8.39 -16.57
CA SER A 93 0.91 7.72 -17.88
C SER A 93 2.07 6.73 -18.04
N GLN A 94 3.27 7.08 -17.55
CA GLN A 94 4.43 6.20 -17.58
C GLN A 94 4.25 4.96 -16.71
N VAL A 95 3.75 5.11 -15.48
CA VAL A 95 3.44 3.98 -14.58
C VAL A 95 2.39 3.07 -15.22
N ALA A 96 1.32 3.64 -15.78
CA ALA A 96 0.30 2.88 -16.49
C ALA A 96 0.90 2.10 -17.67
N ALA A 97 1.69 2.74 -18.53
CA ALA A 97 2.33 2.11 -19.67
C ALA A 97 3.33 1.01 -19.28
N LEU A 98 4.09 1.20 -18.19
CA LEU A 98 4.98 0.18 -17.64
C LEU A 98 4.21 -1.04 -17.14
N ARG A 99 3.14 -0.83 -16.38
CA ARG A 99 2.29 -1.91 -15.86
C ARG A 99 1.59 -2.67 -16.99
N THR A 100 1.06 -1.98 -18.00
CA THR A 100 0.49 -2.63 -19.19
C THR A 100 1.54 -3.48 -19.91
N ARG A 101 2.78 -2.99 -20.04
CA ARG A 101 3.87 -3.78 -20.64
C ARG A 101 4.21 -5.02 -19.79
N GLN A 102 4.29 -4.89 -18.46
CA GLN A 102 4.51 -6.04 -17.58
C GLN A 102 3.37 -7.07 -17.70
N GLN A 103 2.12 -6.63 -17.75
CA GLN A 103 0.96 -7.50 -17.91
C GLN A 103 0.98 -8.24 -19.26
N ALA A 104 1.36 -7.57 -20.35
CA ALA A 104 1.51 -8.22 -21.65
C ALA A 104 2.68 -9.22 -21.67
N LEU A 105 3.82 -8.85 -21.09
CA LEU A 105 5.01 -9.72 -21.03
C LEU A 105 4.77 -10.95 -20.16
N ILE A 106 4.14 -10.80 -18.99
CA ILE A 106 3.90 -11.95 -18.10
C ILE A 106 2.93 -12.94 -18.76
N ALA A 107 1.92 -12.46 -19.48
CA ALA A 107 0.99 -13.31 -20.22
C ALA A 107 1.70 -14.18 -21.27
N HIS A 108 2.75 -13.66 -21.91
CA HIS A 108 3.56 -14.42 -22.87
C HIS A 108 4.25 -15.65 -22.27
N HIS A 109 4.55 -15.64 -20.96
CA HIS A 109 5.14 -16.79 -20.27
C HIS A 109 4.14 -17.92 -19.94
N GLY A 110 2.83 -17.72 -20.18
CA GLY A 110 1.80 -18.75 -20.07
C GLY A 110 1.83 -19.53 -18.76
N ALA A 111 1.91 -20.86 -18.85
CA ALA A 111 1.93 -21.77 -17.70
C ALA A 111 3.19 -21.65 -16.81
N ASN A 112 4.17 -20.83 -17.18
CA ASN A 112 5.34 -20.53 -16.35
C ASN A 112 5.21 -19.18 -15.63
N ALA A 113 4.18 -18.39 -15.94
CA ALA A 113 3.97 -17.06 -15.38
C ALA A 113 3.09 -17.12 -14.13
N TYR A 114 3.48 -16.40 -13.08
CA TYR A 114 2.68 -16.18 -11.89
C TYR A 114 2.48 -14.67 -11.70
N ARG A 115 1.23 -14.27 -11.49
CA ARG A 115 0.85 -12.88 -11.24
C ARG A 115 -0.14 -12.83 -10.10
N ILE A 116 0.08 -11.90 -9.17
CA ILE A 116 -0.86 -11.60 -8.10
C ILE A 116 -0.98 -10.09 -7.93
N SER A 117 -2.23 -9.62 -7.90
CA SER A 117 -2.56 -8.20 -7.77
C SER A 117 -3.23 -7.95 -6.41
N THR A 118 -2.81 -6.91 -5.72
CA THR A 118 -3.39 -6.54 -4.42
C THR A 118 -3.32 -5.03 -4.20
N THR A 119 -3.85 -4.58 -3.06
CA THR A 119 -3.85 -3.19 -2.62
C THR A 119 -3.22 -3.11 -1.23
N SER A 120 -2.41 -2.08 -0.98
CA SER A 120 -1.83 -1.86 0.34
C SER A 120 -2.89 -1.43 1.35
N THR A 121 -2.83 -1.97 2.56
CA THR A 121 -3.69 -1.56 3.69
C THR A 121 -3.02 -0.49 4.56
N ALA A 122 -1.69 -0.42 4.50
CA ALA A 122 -0.85 0.58 5.17
C ALA A 122 0.01 1.37 4.17
N PRO A 123 0.62 2.50 4.59
CA PRO A 123 1.64 3.17 3.79
C PRO A 123 2.80 2.22 3.47
N PHE A 124 3.36 2.34 2.27
CA PHE A 124 4.48 1.55 1.79
C PHE A 124 5.73 2.42 1.67
N ALA A 125 6.81 1.98 2.33
CA ALA A 125 8.12 2.61 2.25
C ALA A 125 9.14 1.63 1.66
N THR A 126 10.10 2.15 0.89
CA THR A 126 11.15 1.34 0.25
C THR A 126 12.41 2.17 0.10
N GLY A 127 13.58 1.53 0.16
CA GLY A 127 14.86 2.24 0.05
C GLY A 127 15.18 3.18 1.21
N LEU A 128 14.52 2.99 2.37
CA LEU A 128 14.88 3.71 3.59
C LEU A 128 16.32 3.34 3.97
N GLY A 129 17.21 4.33 4.02
CA GLY A 129 18.65 4.15 4.21
C GLY A 129 19.50 4.40 2.97
N ASN A 130 18.89 4.54 1.78
CA ASN A 130 19.61 5.10 0.64
C ASN A 130 20.00 6.55 0.95
N GLU A 131 21.22 6.95 0.57
CA GLU A 131 21.66 8.33 0.72
C GLU A 131 20.66 9.27 0.04
N HIS A 132 20.14 10.19 0.83
CA HIS A 132 19.24 11.24 0.39
C HIS A 132 19.53 12.48 1.23
N PRO A 133 19.35 13.71 0.73
CA PRO A 133 19.61 14.92 1.51
C PRO A 133 18.77 15.09 2.77
N ILE A 134 17.64 14.37 2.82
CA ILE A 134 16.74 14.30 3.98
C ILE A 134 17.05 13.03 4.82
N GLU A 135 18.21 12.40 4.59
CA GLU A 135 18.79 11.22 5.25
C GLU A 135 17.96 9.92 5.17
N ASN A 136 16.67 10.00 4.84
CA ASN A 136 15.79 8.86 4.58
C ASN A 136 15.45 8.76 3.10
N GLY A 137 16.22 7.95 2.36
CA GLY A 137 15.92 7.68 0.95
C GLY A 137 14.58 7.00 0.72
N PHE A 138 14.00 7.24 -0.44
CA PHE A 138 12.92 6.43 -1.00
C PHE A 138 13.40 5.86 -2.33
N ALA A 139 13.12 4.59 -2.63
CA ALA A 139 13.57 3.99 -3.88
C ALA A 139 12.75 4.50 -5.08
N PHE A 140 13.44 5.18 -5.99
CA PHE A 140 12.90 5.62 -7.27
C PHE A 140 13.65 4.96 -8.42
N LEU A 141 12.92 4.57 -9.47
CA LEU A 141 13.51 4.06 -10.70
C LEU A 141 14.23 5.21 -11.42
N THR A 142 15.55 5.20 -11.42
CA THR A 142 16.37 6.17 -12.15
C THR A 142 16.46 5.77 -13.62
N PRO A 143 16.35 6.71 -14.60
CA PRO A 143 16.20 8.17 -14.46
C PRO A 143 14.75 8.66 -14.52
N TYR A 144 13.76 7.82 -14.19
CA TYR A 144 12.33 8.14 -14.38
C TYR A 144 11.68 8.77 -13.14
N GLY A 145 12.28 8.62 -11.96
CA GLY A 145 11.76 9.18 -10.71
C GLY A 145 10.46 8.54 -10.23
N LEU A 146 10.18 7.31 -10.65
CA LEU A 146 8.96 6.56 -10.31
C LEU A 146 9.17 5.68 -9.08
N PRO A 147 8.23 5.61 -8.13
CA PRO A 147 8.36 4.70 -6.99
C PRO A 147 8.39 3.25 -7.47
N TYR A 148 9.27 2.43 -6.89
CA TYR A 148 9.32 1.00 -7.22
C TYR A 148 9.76 0.16 -6.01
N LEU A 149 9.33 -1.09 -6.00
CA LEU A 149 9.85 -2.14 -5.13
C LEU A 149 10.71 -3.06 -5.98
N ALA A 150 11.98 -3.20 -5.62
CA ALA A 150 12.90 -4.07 -6.34
C ALA A 150 12.43 -5.53 -6.29
N GLY A 151 12.58 -6.27 -7.39
CA GLY A 151 12.27 -7.70 -7.48
C GLY A 151 13.07 -8.54 -6.48
N SER A 152 14.29 -8.10 -6.15
CA SER A 152 15.09 -8.70 -5.07
C SER A 152 14.44 -8.55 -3.69
N GLY A 153 13.75 -7.43 -3.42
CA GLY A 153 12.98 -7.23 -2.20
C GLY A 153 11.77 -8.16 -2.13
N VAL A 154 11.05 -8.34 -3.25
CA VAL A 154 9.96 -9.33 -3.36
C VAL A 154 10.49 -10.74 -3.11
N LYS A 155 11.60 -11.10 -3.76
CA LYS A 155 12.27 -12.40 -3.61
C LYS A 155 12.64 -12.66 -2.14
N GLY A 156 13.26 -11.69 -1.48
CA GLY A 156 13.70 -11.82 -0.09
C GLY A 156 12.54 -12.03 0.87
N ILE A 157 11.46 -11.23 0.75
CA ILE A 157 10.27 -11.38 1.59
C ILE A 157 9.62 -12.75 1.39
N LEU A 158 9.45 -13.20 0.15
CA LEU A 158 8.80 -14.50 -0.12
C LEU A 158 9.66 -15.68 0.32
N ARG A 159 10.98 -15.60 0.18
CA ARG A 159 11.89 -16.59 0.76
C ARG A 159 11.71 -16.66 2.28
N ARG A 160 11.73 -15.49 2.94
CA ARG A 160 11.52 -15.40 4.39
C ARG A 160 10.16 -15.94 4.82
N SER A 161 9.10 -15.63 4.08
CA SER A 161 7.78 -16.18 4.34
C SER A 161 7.75 -17.70 4.25
N MET A 162 8.42 -18.30 3.25
CA MET A 162 8.51 -19.77 3.18
C MET A 162 9.33 -20.37 4.33
N GLN A 163 10.37 -19.70 4.79
CA GLN A 163 11.13 -20.13 5.98
C GLN A 163 10.28 -20.07 7.25
N GLU A 164 9.45 -19.04 7.42
CA GLU A 164 8.52 -18.98 8.57
C GLU A 164 7.45 -20.07 8.50
N LEU A 165 6.93 -20.38 7.30
CA LEU A 165 5.98 -21.48 7.11
C LEU A 165 6.62 -22.85 7.40
N GLN A 166 7.90 -23.02 7.05
CA GLN A 166 8.70 -24.19 7.42
C GLN A 166 8.86 -24.30 8.94
N ASP A 167 9.22 -23.20 9.61
CA ASP A 167 9.36 -23.14 11.07
C ASP A 167 8.03 -23.48 11.78
N ASP A 168 6.91 -23.07 11.20
CA ASP A 168 5.54 -23.39 11.66
C ASP A 168 5.12 -24.83 11.33
N GLY A 169 5.93 -25.59 10.59
CA GLY A 169 5.70 -26.99 10.25
C GLY A 169 4.72 -27.21 9.09
N GLU A 170 4.47 -26.22 8.25
CA GLU A 170 3.64 -26.42 7.05
C GLU A 170 4.29 -27.38 6.05
N VAL A 171 3.47 -28.29 5.53
CA VAL A 171 3.93 -29.31 4.58
C VAL A 171 4.32 -28.68 3.23
N GLY A 172 5.48 -29.08 2.71
CA GLY A 172 5.96 -28.68 1.39
C GLY A 172 7.00 -27.55 1.40
N TYR A 173 7.24 -26.91 2.55
CA TYR A 173 8.27 -25.89 2.73
C TYR A 173 9.53 -26.50 3.34
N THR A 174 10.29 -27.26 2.56
CA THR A 174 11.60 -27.76 3.01
C THR A 174 12.72 -26.88 2.50
N ASP A 175 13.91 -26.98 3.11
CA ASP A 175 15.11 -26.27 2.65
C ASP A 175 15.41 -26.59 1.17
N GLU A 176 15.23 -27.84 0.75
CA GLU A 176 15.42 -28.25 -0.65
C GLU A 176 14.43 -27.55 -1.58
N ALA A 177 13.16 -27.43 -1.17
CA ALA A 177 12.14 -26.74 -1.95
C ALA A 177 12.43 -25.24 -2.05
N ILE A 178 12.76 -24.59 -0.93
CA ILE A 178 13.10 -23.17 -0.87
C ILE A 178 14.35 -22.88 -1.70
N ASN A 179 15.41 -23.69 -1.56
CA ASN A 179 16.64 -23.51 -2.34
C ASN A 179 16.43 -23.79 -3.83
N ALA A 180 15.58 -24.74 -4.22
CA ALA A 180 15.25 -24.97 -5.62
C ALA A 180 14.51 -23.76 -6.24
N LEU A 181 13.60 -23.13 -5.50
CA LEU A 181 12.83 -21.98 -5.99
C LEU A 181 13.66 -20.68 -6.02
N PHE A 182 14.46 -20.42 -4.99
CA PHE A 182 15.12 -19.12 -4.78
C PHE A 182 16.64 -19.15 -5.01
N GLY A 183 17.26 -20.33 -5.08
CA GLY A 183 18.70 -20.53 -4.94
C GLY A 183 19.11 -20.66 -3.46
N PRO A 184 20.29 -21.21 -3.15
CA PRO A 184 20.82 -21.26 -1.79
C PRO A 184 21.24 -19.87 -1.32
N GLU A 185 21.11 -19.63 -0.01
CA GLU A 185 21.51 -18.38 0.63
C GLU A 185 23.00 -18.34 0.94
N THR A 186 23.53 -19.48 1.38
CA THR A 186 24.96 -19.67 1.65
C THR A 186 25.51 -20.68 0.64
N VAL A 187 26.57 -20.29 -0.05
CA VAL A 187 27.33 -21.17 -0.95
C VAL A 187 28.70 -21.34 -0.33
N ASN A 188 28.94 -22.49 0.28
CA ASN A 188 30.23 -22.79 0.92
C ASN A 188 31.23 -23.33 -0.12
N GLN A 189 30.75 -24.12 -1.08
CA GLN A 189 31.56 -24.68 -2.14
C GLN A 189 30.93 -24.37 -3.52
N PRO A 190 31.73 -24.25 -4.60
CA PRO A 190 31.21 -23.94 -5.94
C PRO A 190 30.13 -24.91 -6.45
N GLU A 191 30.19 -26.18 -6.06
CA GLU A 191 29.19 -27.20 -6.37
C GLU A 191 27.83 -26.99 -5.71
N ASP A 192 27.80 -26.27 -4.58
CA ASP A 192 26.55 -25.89 -3.91
C ASP A 192 25.87 -24.72 -4.64
N ALA A 193 26.57 -24.05 -5.56
CA ALA A 193 26.06 -22.88 -6.25
C ALA A 193 24.97 -23.26 -7.25
N GLN A 194 23.71 -23.04 -6.86
CA GLN A 194 22.55 -23.26 -7.73
C GLN A 194 21.81 -21.94 -8.00
N ARG A 195 21.32 -21.76 -9.23
CA ARG A 195 20.36 -20.70 -9.54
C ARG A 195 18.95 -21.17 -9.18
N GLY A 196 18.20 -20.33 -8.48
CA GLY A 196 16.77 -20.54 -8.26
C GLY A 196 15.97 -20.65 -9.55
N ALA A 197 14.85 -21.36 -9.47
CA ALA A 197 13.91 -21.53 -10.57
C ALA A 197 12.99 -20.33 -10.77
N LEU A 198 12.89 -19.38 -9.84
CA LEU A 198 11.99 -18.23 -9.93
C LEU A 198 12.74 -16.91 -10.21
N ASP A 199 12.29 -16.20 -11.24
CA ASP A 199 12.72 -14.83 -11.56
C ASP A 199 11.64 -13.83 -11.11
N PHE A 200 12.02 -12.86 -10.27
CA PHE A 200 11.12 -11.88 -9.67
C PHE A 200 11.30 -10.52 -10.33
N TRP A 201 10.22 -9.94 -10.87
CA TRP A 201 10.29 -8.62 -11.50
C TRP A 201 10.12 -7.50 -10.47
N ASP A 202 10.65 -6.33 -10.81
CA ASP A 202 10.36 -5.10 -10.07
C ASP A 202 8.86 -4.79 -10.10
N VAL A 203 8.35 -4.29 -8.98
CA VAL A 203 6.95 -3.91 -8.83
C VAL A 203 6.84 -2.40 -8.87
N PHE A 204 5.95 -1.89 -9.72
CA PHE A 204 5.65 -0.47 -9.85
C PHE A 204 4.28 -0.17 -9.22
N PRO A 205 4.25 0.35 -7.98
CA PRO A 205 2.99 0.69 -7.32
C PRO A 205 2.21 1.72 -8.15
N ASN A 206 0.89 1.66 -8.07
CA ASN A 206 0.00 2.69 -8.60
C ASN A 206 -0.56 3.47 -7.39
N PRO A 207 0.05 4.62 -7.03
CA PRO A 207 -0.26 5.30 -5.78
C PRO A 207 -1.69 5.85 -5.74
N ALA A 208 -2.39 5.61 -4.64
CA ALA A 208 -3.75 6.11 -4.44
C ALA A 208 -3.80 7.64 -4.57
N GLY A 209 -4.78 8.13 -5.33
CA GLY A 209 -4.93 9.57 -5.59
C GLY A 209 -3.80 10.18 -6.42
N ASN A 210 -3.00 9.36 -7.12
CA ASN A 210 -1.87 9.78 -7.95
C ASN A 210 -0.88 10.68 -7.18
N LYS A 211 -0.57 10.31 -5.93
CA LYS A 211 0.38 11.05 -5.10
C LYS A 211 1.12 10.14 -4.13
N LEU A 212 2.30 10.58 -3.72
CA LEU A 212 2.99 10.09 -2.54
C LEU A 212 2.46 10.80 -1.28
N VAL A 213 2.94 10.39 -0.12
CA VAL A 213 2.70 11.06 1.16
C VAL A 213 4.01 11.23 1.92
N VAL A 214 4.04 12.21 2.82
CA VAL A 214 5.13 12.38 3.79
C VAL A 214 4.68 11.77 5.11
N GLU A 215 5.47 10.84 5.61
CA GLU A 215 5.33 10.22 6.93
C GLU A 215 6.41 10.77 7.86
N ILE A 216 6.16 10.72 9.17
CA ILE A 216 7.07 11.23 10.20
C ILE A 216 7.42 10.09 11.17
N MET A 217 8.70 9.91 11.45
CA MET A 217 9.16 9.10 12.57
C MET A 217 9.83 9.97 13.62
N THR A 218 9.68 9.63 14.90
CA THR A 218 10.27 10.37 16.01
C THR A 218 11.12 9.43 16.87
N PRO A 219 12.34 9.06 16.45
CA PRO A 219 13.27 8.35 17.33
C PRO A 219 13.59 9.17 18.59
N HIS A 220 13.69 8.48 19.73
CA HIS A 220 14.04 9.05 21.03
C HIS A 220 15.45 8.64 21.52
N PHE A 221 15.95 7.49 21.06
CA PHE A 221 17.16 6.85 21.60
C PHE A 221 18.43 7.05 20.74
N GLY A 222 18.49 8.11 19.92
CA GLY A 222 19.60 8.32 18.99
C GLY A 222 20.99 8.26 19.64
N LYS A 223 21.12 8.89 20.82
CA LYS A 223 22.38 8.92 21.60
C LYS A 223 22.77 7.56 22.20
N TYR A 224 21.79 6.75 22.61
CA TYR A 224 22.05 5.39 23.08
C TYR A 224 22.59 4.51 21.96
N TYR A 225 21.96 4.54 20.78
CA TYR A 225 22.43 3.77 19.62
C TYR A 225 23.79 4.24 19.08
N GLN A 226 24.18 5.49 19.34
CA GLN A 226 25.50 6.03 19.00
C GLN A 226 26.58 5.72 20.07
N GLY A 227 26.19 5.10 21.20
CA GLY A 227 27.10 4.74 22.29
C GLY A 227 27.43 5.87 23.26
N ASP A 228 26.75 7.02 23.15
CA ASP A 228 27.07 8.22 23.92
C ASP A 228 26.38 8.26 25.30
N GLU A 229 25.22 7.61 25.46
CA GLU A 229 24.43 7.64 26.70
C GLU A 229 23.79 6.27 27.00
N THR A 230 23.39 6.03 28.25
CA THR A 230 22.64 4.82 28.64
C THR A 230 21.19 4.88 28.14
N PRO A 231 20.50 3.73 27.92
CA PRO A 231 19.15 3.75 27.39
C PRO A 231 18.18 4.30 28.44
N HIS A 232 17.56 5.45 28.15
CA HIS A 232 16.53 6.03 29.02
C HIS A 232 15.40 6.66 28.18
N ASP A 233 14.16 6.50 28.61
CA ASP A 233 12.93 6.85 27.87
C ASP A 233 12.60 8.36 27.92
N SER A 234 13.58 9.20 28.24
CA SER A 234 13.43 10.66 28.35
C SER A 234 14.20 11.45 27.29
N GLY A 235 14.70 10.76 26.26
CA GLY A 235 15.29 11.39 25.09
C GLY A 235 14.27 12.24 24.34
N ALA A 236 14.67 13.45 23.93
CA ALA A 236 13.81 14.33 23.14
C ALA A 236 13.49 13.68 21.77
N PRO A 237 12.22 13.66 21.33
CA PRO A 237 11.87 13.16 20.00
C PRO A 237 12.58 13.99 18.93
N VAL A 238 13.19 13.32 17.96
CA VAL A 238 13.75 13.96 16.77
C VAL A 238 12.88 13.62 15.57
N PRO A 239 11.96 14.50 15.13
CA PRO A 239 11.11 14.21 13.98
C PRO A 239 11.94 14.11 12.70
N VAL A 240 11.80 12.99 12.00
CA VAL A 240 12.41 12.74 10.70
C VAL A 240 11.31 12.41 9.70
N SER A 241 11.18 13.28 8.69
CA SER A 241 10.21 13.09 7.61
C SER A 241 10.78 12.15 6.53
N PHE A 242 9.92 11.35 5.91
CA PHE A 242 10.28 10.48 4.80
C PHE A 242 9.08 10.27 3.88
N LEU A 243 9.33 9.84 2.63
CA LEU A 243 8.26 9.57 1.67
C LEU A 243 7.72 8.17 1.82
N ALA A 244 6.44 8.02 1.51
CA ALA A 244 5.78 6.74 1.36
C ALA A 244 4.79 6.78 0.20
N VAL A 245 4.53 5.61 -0.38
CA VAL A 245 3.33 5.38 -1.19
C VAL A 245 2.16 5.23 -0.20
N PRO A 246 1.05 5.97 -0.37
CA PRO A 246 -0.06 5.90 0.57
C PRO A 246 -0.71 4.52 0.63
N ALA A 247 -1.42 4.23 1.71
CA ALA A 247 -2.36 3.11 1.76
C ALA A 247 -3.39 3.20 0.61
N LYS A 248 -4.02 2.08 0.29
CA LYS A 248 -4.98 1.90 -0.82
C LYS A 248 -4.35 2.01 -2.20
N SER A 249 -3.02 1.87 -2.29
CA SER A 249 -2.28 1.86 -3.55
C SER A 249 -2.22 0.46 -4.13
N GLN A 250 -2.24 0.32 -5.45
CA GLN A 250 -2.31 -0.98 -6.10
C GLN A 250 -0.91 -1.53 -6.43
N PHE A 251 -0.71 -2.82 -6.22
CA PHE A 251 0.54 -3.54 -6.50
C PHE A 251 0.24 -4.73 -7.42
N ASP A 252 1.09 -4.92 -8.43
CA ASP A 252 1.07 -6.09 -9.33
C ASP A 252 2.41 -6.80 -9.22
N PHE A 253 2.42 -7.99 -8.62
CA PHE A 253 3.61 -8.84 -8.50
C PHE A 253 3.67 -9.81 -9.67
N HIS A 254 4.87 -9.99 -10.22
CA HIS A 254 5.11 -10.84 -11.37
C HIS A 254 6.32 -11.75 -11.09
N VAL A 255 6.12 -13.05 -11.26
CA VAL A 255 7.15 -14.08 -11.07
C VAL A 255 7.14 -15.00 -12.28
N VAL A 256 8.31 -15.28 -12.83
CA VAL A 256 8.48 -16.22 -13.94
C VAL A 256 9.20 -17.46 -13.43
N CYS A 257 8.59 -18.62 -13.59
CA CYS A 257 9.25 -19.88 -13.34
C CYS A 257 10.11 -20.28 -14.55
N GLN A 258 11.30 -20.83 -14.28
CA GLN A 258 12.22 -21.42 -15.23
C GLN A 258 12.16 -22.95 -15.07
N PRO A 259 11.29 -23.67 -15.83
CA PRO A 259 11.00 -25.07 -15.57
C PRO A 259 12.21 -26.00 -15.68
N SER A 260 13.19 -25.62 -16.50
CA SER A 260 14.45 -26.37 -16.67
C SER A 260 15.29 -26.44 -15.39
N ARG A 261 15.08 -25.53 -14.44
CA ARG A 261 15.76 -25.49 -13.14
C ARG A 261 14.91 -26.08 -12.01
N LEU A 262 13.65 -26.41 -12.28
CA LEU A 262 12.71 -26.86 -11.27
C LEU A 262 12.72 -28.39 -11.16
N PRO A 263 13.01 -28.96 -9.97
CA PRO A 263 12.93 -30.38 -9.73
C PRO A 263 11.54 -30.94 -10.10
N ALA A 264 11.49 -32.18 -10.59
CA ALA A 264 10.25 -32.81 -11.05
C ALA A 264 9.15 -32.78 -9.96
N ALA A 265 9.52 -33.01 -8.70
CA ALA A 265 8.60 -32.99 -7.56
C ALA A 265 7.91 -31.63 -7.34
N LEU A 266 8.50 -30.52 -7.78
CA LEU A 266 7.98 -29.17 -7.56
C LEU A 266 7.23 -28.59 -8.76
N ARG A 267 7.24 -29.26 -9.93
CA ARG A 267 6.66 -28.73 -11.19
C ARG A 267 5.19 -28.36 -11.06
N ASP A 268 4.43 -29.16 -10.30
CA ASP A 268 3.00 -28.96 -10.10
C ASP A 268 2.68 -28.25 -8.77
N GLN A 269 3.70 -27.98 -7.94
CA GLN A 269 3.52 -27.47 -6.58
C GLN A 269 4.01 -26.03 -6.39
N TRP A 270 4.98 -25.57 -7.18
CA TRP A 270 5.63 -24.27 -6.97
C TRP A 270 4.64 -23.10 -6.92
N ARG A 271 3.54 -23.16 -7.68
CA ARG A 271 2.48 -22.14 -7.67
C ARG A 271 1.75 -22.10 -6.34
N ALA A 272 1.34 -23.26 -5.83
CA ALA A 272 0.63 -23.37 -4.56
C ALA A 272 1.51 -22.92 -3.38
N LEU A 273 2.80 -23.29 -3.41
CA LEU A 273 3.78 -22.80 -2.44
C LEU A 273 3.88 -21.26 -2.51
N LEU A 274 3.95 -20.70 -3.71
CA LEU A 274 4.04 -19.26 -3.90
C LEU A 274 2.76 -18.53 -3.49
N ASP A 275 1.58 -19.09 -3.77
CA ASP A 275 0.28 -18.55 -3.33
C ASP A 275 0.21 -18.44 -1.82
N ARG A 276 0.56 -19.50 -1.11
CA ARG A 276 0.53 -19.53 0.36
C ARG A 276 1.64 -18.68 0.98
N ALA A 277 2.81 -18.59 0.35
CA ALA A 277 3.87 -17.65 0.74
C ALA A 277 3.44 -16.18 0.57
N PHE A 278 2.77 -15.83 -0.53
CA PHE A 278 2.20 -14.48 -0.71
C PHE A 278 1.11 -14.19 0.31
N ALA A 279 0.22 -15.14 0.59
CA ALA A 279 -0.80 -14.99 1.62
C ALA A 279 -0.16 -14.72 2.99
N HIS A 280 0.87 -15.49 3.36
CA HIS A 280 1.66 -15.26 4.58
C HIS A 280 2.31 -13.89 4.60
N ALA A 281 2.95 -13.51 3.49
CA ALA A 281 3.62 -12.22 3.36
C ALA A 281 2.63 -11.05 3.50
N PHE A 282 1.42 -11.15 2.93
CA PHE A 282 0.43 -10.09 3.03
C PHE A 282 -0.12 -9.92 4.45
N GLU A 283 -0.27 -11.01 5.19
CA GLU A 283 -0.87 -11.00 6.52
C GLU A 283 0.15 -10.69 7.63
N TRP A 284 1.33 -11.33 7.59
CA TRP A 284 2.24 -11.37 8.74
C TRP A 284 3.56 -10.63 8.53
N VAL A 285 4.03 -10.51 7.28
CA VAL A 285 5.40 -10.00 7.01
C VAL A 285 5.40 -8.58 6.46
N GLY A 286 4.55 -8.25 5.49
CA GLY A 286 4.58 -6.99 4.74
C GLY A 286 5.72 -6.89 3.73
N PHE A 287 5.67 -5.87 2.86
CA PHE A 287 6.68 -5.61 1.83
C PHE A 287 7.37 -4.26 2.02
N GLY A 288 8.67 -4.20 1.76
CA GLY A 288 9.45 -2.95 1.83
C GLY A 288 10.08 -2.76 3.20
N ALA A 289 10.20 -1.50 3.63
CA ALA A 289 10.87 -1.12 4.87
C ALA A 289 9.85 -0.80 5.98
N LYS A 290 10.30 -0.89 7.24
CA LYS A 290 9.49 -0.63 8.45
C LYS A 290 8.28 -1.55 8.62
N THR A 291 8.38 -2.78 8.12
CA THR A 291 7.31 -3.78 8.23
C THR A 291 6.96 -4.14 9.68
N SER A 292 7.94 -4.14 10.59
CA SER A 292 7.72 -4.39 12.02
C SER A 292 6.78 -3.41 12.72
N VAL A 293 6.60 -2.20 12.15
CA VAL A 293 5.65 -1.19 12.63
C VAL A 293 4.45 -1.04 11.68
N GLY A 294 4.20 -2.03 10.83
CA GLY A 294 3.01 -2.17 10.01
C GLY A 294 3.08 -1.57 8.61
N TYR A 295 4.22 -1.01 8.18
CA TYR A 295 4.35 -0.50 6.80
C TYR A 295 4.34 -1.65 5.80
N GLY A 296 3.82 -1.37 4.61
CA GLY A 296 3.84 -2.34 3.51
C GLY A 296 2.91 -3.54 3.69
N ALA A 297 2.01 -3.49 4.68
CA ALA A 297 0.92 -4.46 4.81
C ALA A 297 0.00 -4.38 3.59
N MET A 298 -0.46 -5.55 3.13
CA MET A 298 -1.28 -5.69 1.93
C MET A 298 -2.60 -6.35 2.28
N ALA A 299 -3.63 -6.07 1.50
CA ALA A 299 -4.88 -6.82 1.60
C ALA A 299 -4.65 -8.27 1.12
N ALA A 300 -5.42 -9.20 1.65
CA ALA A 300 -5.55 -10.53 1.05
C ALA A 300 -5.91 -10.36 -0.44
N ALA A 301 -5.16 -11.02 -1.31
CA ALA A 301 -5.39 -10.89 -2.74
C ALA A 301 -6.74 -11.49 -3.14
N ALA A 302 -7.44 -10.82 -4.05
CA ALA A 302 -8.50 -11.48 -4.81
C ALA A 302 -7.82 -12.35 -5.86
N THR A 303 -7.91 -13.68 -5.74
CA THR A 303 -7.41 -14.62 -6.73
C THR A 303 -8.10 -14.34 -8.07
N GLN A 304 -7.41 -13.67 -8.99
CA GLN A 304 -7.87 -13.58 -10.37
C GLN A 304 -7.50 -14.91 -11.04
N ALA A 305 -8.48 -15.80 -11.16
CA ALA A 305 -8.38 -16.94 -12.06
C ALA A 305 -8.06 -16.39 -13.46
N ALA A 306 -7.03 -16.95 -14.10
CA ALA A 306 -6.62 -16.57 -15.43
C ALA A 306 -7.78 -16.77 -16.42
N THR A 307 -8.49 -15.71 -16.78
CA THR A 307 -9.34 -15.71 -17.96
C THR A 307 -8.44 -15.57 -19.18
N LEU A 308 -8.32 -16.67 -19.91
CA LEU A 308 -7.76 -16.71 -21.27
C LEU A 308 -8.67 -15.87 -22.18
N ASP A 309 -8.46 -14.56 -22.22
CA ASP A 309 -9.10 -13.71 -23.23
C ASP A 309 -8.33 -13.83 -24.54
N THR A 310 -8.90 -14.58 -25.48
CA THR A 310 -8.48 -14.63 -26.88
C THR A 310 -8.56 -13.25 -27.50
N VAL A 311 -7.42 -12.73 -27.94
CA VAL A 311 -7.29 -11.50 -28.73
C VAL A 311 -7.95 -11.69 -30.10
N ALA A 312 -9.15 -11.14 -30.28
CA ALA A 312 -9.70 -10.88 -31.60
C ALA A 312 -9.35 -9.44 -32.00
N VAL A 313 -8.55 -9.32 -33.06
CA VAL A 313 -8.19 -8.05 -33.70
C VAL A 313 -9.31 -7.64 -34.66
N ALA A 314 -9.87 -6.45 -34.50
CA ALA A 314 -10.54 -5.70 -35.57
C ALA A 314 -10.54 -4.18 -35.25
N PRO A 315 -10.53 -3.29 -36.27
CA PRO A 315 -9.92 -1.96 -36.19
C PRO A 315 -10.88 -0.81 -35.82
N ASN A 316 -10.26 0.32 -35.48
CA ASN A 316 -10.80 1.62 -35.12
C ASN A 316 -12.00 2.12 -35.95
N THR A 317 -13.05 2.55 -35.24
CA THR A 317 -13.79 3.79 -35.50
C THR A 317 -14.42 4.30 -34.19
N SER A 318 -14.25 5.59 -33.89
CA SER A 318 -14.93 6.35 -32.83
C SER A 318 -15.64 7.55 -33.47
N PRO A 319 -16.57 8.27 -32.80
CA PRO A 319 -17.33 7.96 -31.58
C PRO A 319 -18.87 8.22 -31.74
N SER A 320 -19.71 7.64 -30.88
CA SER A 320 -21.04 8.22 -30.57
C SER A 320 -21.58 7.77 -29.21
N ALA A 321 -22.40 8.64 -28.65
CA ALA A 321 -22.94 8.76 -27.31
C ALA A 321 -23.68 7.54 -26.71
N ALA A 322 -23.61 7.50 -25.38
CA ALA A 322 -24.62 7.03 -24.43
C ALA A 322 -24.97 5.53 -24.37
N SER A 323 -24.42 4.85 -23.36
CA SER A 323 -25.18 3.91 -22.53
C SER A 323 -24.45 3.65 -21.20
N VAL A 324 -24.88 4.33 -20.14
CA VAL A 324 -24.56 3.97 -18.76
C VAL A 324 -25.42 2.76 -18.39
N ALA A 325 -24.84 1.57 -18.41
CA ALA A 325 -25.46 0.38 -17.84
C ALA A 325 -25.08 0.29 -16.35
N ILE A 326 -26.04 0.63 -15.48
CA ILE A 326 -25.97 0.38 -14.04
C ILE A 326 -25.96 -1.14 -13.83
N ARG A 327 -24.84 -1.71 -13.37
CA ARG A 327 -24.82 -3.06 -12.80
C ARG A 327 -25.55 -3.01 -11.45
N ALA A 328 -26.72 -3.63 -11.38
CA ALA A 328 -27.43 -3.86 -10.12
C ALA A 328 -26.53 -4.68 -9.19
N ALA A 329 -26.23 -4.13 -8.01
CA ALA A 329 -25.46 -4.80 -6.98
C ALA A 329 -26.32 -5.92 -6.36
N ALA A 330 -25.81 -7.15 -6.30
CA ALA A 330 -26.55 -8.31 -5.81
C ALA A 330 -26.91 -8.17 -4.32
N SER A 331 -28.18 -8.40 -3.97
CA SER A 331 -28.63 -8.49 -2.57
C SER A 331 -28.11 -9.77 -1.92
N GLN A 332 -27.65 -9.68 -0.67
CA GLN A 332 -27.18 -10.81 0.13
C GLN A 332 -28.18 -11.10 1.26
N THR A 333 -28.48 -12.37 1.53
CA THR A 333 -29.33 -12.77 2.68
C THR A 333 -28.45 -13.28 3.81
N TRP A 334 -28.64 -12.77 5.03
CA TRP A 334 -28.01 -13.26 6.25
C TRP A 334 -29.02 -14.08 7.04
N LEU A 335 -28.76 -15.37 7.22
CA LEU A 335 -29.73 -16.30 7.81
C LEU A 335 -29.85 -16.16 9.33
N ALA A 336 -28.79 -15.73 10.03
CA ALA A 336 -28.76 -15.66 11.49
C ALA A 336 -28.08 -14.36 12.00
N ALA A 337 -28.50 -13.20 11.50
CA ALA A 337 -27.93 -11.92 11.90
C ALA A 337 -28.26 -11.55 13.36
N LYS A 338 -27.37 -10.76 13.96
CA LYS A 338 -27.57 -10.06 15.23
C LYS A 338 -28.01 -8.63 14.96
N LEU A 339 -29.24 -8.29 15.34
CA LEU A 339 -29.75 -6.92 15.36
C LEU A 339 -29.35 -6.23 16.66
N THR A 340 -28.89 -4.98 16.57
CA THR A 340 -28.56 -4.12 17.73
C THR A 340 -29.33 -2.81 17.63
N LEU A 341 -29.98 -2.39 18.72
CA LEU A 341 -30.76 -1.15 18.82
C LEU A 341 -30.01 -0.11 19.65
N ASN A 342 -29.85 1.09 19.10
CA ASN A 342 -29.38 2.25 19.86
C ASN A 342 -30.57 2.93 20.58
N PRO A 343 -30.66 2.92 21.92
CA PRO A 343 -31.80 3.47 22.65
C PRO A 343 -31.87 5.01 22.62
N GLY A 344 -30.75 5.70 22.34
CA GLY A 344 -30.73 7.16 22.26
C GLY A 344 -31.23 7.70 20.93
N THR A 345 -30.95 6.99 19.83
CA THR A 345 -31.31 7.42 18.46
C THR A 345 -32.44 6.61 17.84
N GLY A 346 -32.78 5.45 18.41
CA GLY A 346 -33.76 4.51 17.84
C GLY A 346 -33.24 3.72 16.64
N GLU A 347 -31.96 3.86 16.29
CA GLU A 347 -31.37 3.24 15.10
C GLU A 347 -31.12 1.75 15.29
N VAL A 348 -31.29 0.97 14.22
CA VAL A 348 -31.04 -0.49 14.21
C VAL A 348 -29.90 -0.84 13.26
N THR A 349 -28.97 -1.67 13.71
CA THR A 349 -27.89 -2.24 12.88
C THR A 349 -27.99 -3.76 12.87
N ALA A 350 -27.61 -4.39 11.76
CA ALA A 350 -27.47 -5.84 11.66
C ALA A 350 -25.99 -6.20 11.54
N SER A 351 -25.58 -7.30 12.17
CA SER A 351 -24.22 -7.85 12.08
C SER A 351 -24.25 -9.36 11.85
N TYR A 352 -23.37 -9.85 10.96
CA TYR A 352 -23.24 -11.26 10.62
C TYR A 352 -21.82 -11.53 10.09
N GLU A 353 -21.15 -12.57 10.60
CA GLU A 353 -19.80 -13.01 10.17
C GLU A 353 -18.78 -11.87 9.98
N GLY A 354 -18.66 -11.00 10.99
CA GLY A 354 -17.70 -9.89 10.98
C GLY A 354 -18.09 -8.67 10.11
N LYS A 355 -19.22 -8.72 9.39
CA LYS A 355 -19.78 -7.60 8.64
C LYS A 355 -20.91 -6.93 9.42
N SER A 356 -21.07 -5.61 9.24
CA SER A 356 -22.14 -4.82 9.87
C SER A 356 -22.79 -3.89 8.84
N THR A 357 -24.09 -3.67 8.98
CA THR A 357 -24.82 -2.69 8.17
C THR A 357 -24.65 -1.28 8.70
N ILE A 358 -24.95 -0.29 7.86
CA ILE A 358 -25.23 1.06 8.33
C ILE A 358 -26.42 1.06 9.28
N ALA A 359 -26.46 2.06 10.15
CA ALA A 359 -27.55 2.28 11.08
C ALA A 359 -28.82 2.66 10.32
N LEU A 360 -29.83 1.80 10.38
CA LEU A 360 -31.16 2.06 9.86
C LEU A 360 -31.83 3.11 10.77
N ARG A 361 -32.21 4.24 10.19
CA ARG A 361 -32.79 5.38 10.92
C ARG A 361 -34.32 5.35 10.89
N ASN A 362 -34.96 6.14 11.74
CA ASN A 362 -36.40 6.38 11.65
C ASN A 362 -36.73 7.08 10.31
N PRO A 363 -37.81 6.71 9.58
CA PRO A 363 -38.90 5.81 9.98
C PRO A 363 -38.66 4.31 9.71
N GLN A 364 -37.67 3.95 8.89
CA GLN A 364 -37.40 2.56 8.46
C GLN A 364 -37.06 1.62 9.63
N ALA A 365 -36.40 2.13 10.66
CA ALA A 365 -36.13 1.38 11.89
C ALA A 365 -37.42 0.96 12.62
N ASN A 366 -38.48 1.78 12.57
CA ASN A 366 -39.78 1.45 13.16
C ASN A 366 -40.54 0.44 12.31
N GLU A 367 -40.45 0.53 10.98
CA GLU A 367 -41.04 -0.45 10.06
C GLU A 367 -40.40 -1.84 10.23
N LEU A 368 -39.06 -1.90 10.33
CA LEU A 368 -38.34 -3.14 10.61
C LEU A 368 -38.76 -3.75 11.95
N ARG A 369 -38.98 -2.91 12.97
CA ARG A 369 -39.45 -3.36 14.29
C ARG A 369 -40.89 -3.87 14.25
N ALA A 370 -41.78 -3.23 13.48
CA ALA A 370 -43.14 -3.72 13.28
C ALA A 370 -43.12 -5.09 12.57
N ALA A 371 -42.24 -5.25 11.57
CA ALA A 371 -42.08 -6.51 10.84
C ALA A 371 -41.52 -7.67 11.68
N LEU A 372 -40.80 -7.39 12.78
CA LEU A 372 -40.30 -8.44 13.70
C LEU A 372 -41.43 -9.13 14.49
N GLY A 373 -42.61 -8.50 14.60
CA GLY A 373 -43.70 -8.91 15.48
C GLY A 373 -43.47 -8.51 16.94
N ASP A 374 -44.56 -8.36 17.70
CA ASP A 374 -44.56 -7.75 19.05
C ASP A 374 -43.60 -8.44 20.03
N GLU A 375 -43.53 -9.77 20.01
CA GLU A 375 -42.66 -10.54 20.91
C GLU A 375 -41.17 -10.26 20.69
N ARG A 376 -40.72 -10.32 19.42
CA ARG A 376 -39.31 -10.09 19.06
C ARG A 376 -38.95 -8.60 19.14
N ALA A 377 -39.86 -7.71 18.81
CA ALA A 377 -39.68 -6.27 18.96
C ALA A 377 -39.51 -5.87 20.44
N ASN A 378 -40.28 -6.46 21.35
CA ASN A 378 -40.15 -6.25 22.79
C ASN A 378 -38.83 -6.80 23.33
N ARG A 379 -38.37 -7.96 22.84
CA ARG A 379 -37.05 -8.52 23.19
C ARG A 379 -35.91 -7.63 22.70
N LEU A 380 -35.96 -7.12 21.47
CA LEU A 380 -34.96 -6.18 20.94
C LEU A 380 -34.94 -4.86 21.75
N LYS A 381 -36.11 -4.35 22.16
CA LYS A 381 -36.20 -3.14 23.00
C LYS A 381 -35.66 -3.37 24.41
N LYS A 382 -35.95 -4.52 25.03
CA LYS A 382 -35.53 -4.86 26.40
C LYS A 382 -34.04 -5.15 26.49
N ASN A 383 -33.52 -5.96 25.56
CA ASN A 383 -32.15 -6.47 25.62
C ASN A 383 -31.16 -5.64 24.78
N LYS A 384 -31.65 -4.67 24.00
CA LYS A 384 -30.87 -3.86 23.04
C LYS A 384 -30.21 -4.67 21.92
N GLU A 385 -30.39 -5.98 21.91
CA GLU A 385 -29.95 -6.89 20.86
C GLU A 385 -30.93 -8.05 20.66
N LEU A 386 -30.95 -8.59 19.45
CA LEU A 386 -31.73 -9.77 19.07
C LEU A 386 -30.90 -10.62 18.08
N LYS A 387 -30.65 -11.89 18.40
CA LYS A 387 -29.86 -12.81 17.58
C LYS A 387 -30.76 -13.76 16.78
N GLY A 388 -30.23 -14.31 15.68
CA GLY A 388 -30.91 -15.33 14.88
C GLY A 388 -32.02 -14.76 14.00
N VAL A 389 -31.84 -13.54 13.49
CA VAL A 389 -32.81 -12.90 12.59
C VAL A 389 -32.35 -13.01 11.15
N SER A 390 -33.21 -13.50 10.26
CA SER A 390 -32.92 -13.55 8.84
C SER A 390 -33.20 -12.19 8.18
N VAL A 391 -32.18 -11.60 7.54
CA VAL A 391 -32.28 -10.26 6.93
C VAL A 391 -31.70 -10.25 5.52
N ASP A 392 -32.39 -9.57 4.61
CA ASP A 392 -31.86 -9.26 3.28
C ASP A 392 -31.11 -7.92 3.37
N VAL A 393 -29.84 -7.91 2.98
CA VAL A 393 -28.99 -6.72 2.91
C VAL A 393 -28.60 -6.40 1.48
N GLU A 394 -28.51 -5.10 1.16
CA GLU A 394 -28.09 -4.63 -0.15
C GLU A 394 -26.87 -3.70 -0.06
N PRO A 395 -26.00 -3.68 -1.09
CA PRO A 395 -24.87 -2.77 -1.13
C PRO A 395 -25.35 -1.33 -1.39
N LEU A 396 -24.97 -0.41 -0.50
CA LEU A 396 -25.12 1.04 -0.68
C LEU A 396 -23.72 1.66 -0.70
N GLY A 397 -23.11 1.74 -1.90
CA GLY A 397 -21.71 2.13 -2.06
C GLY A 397 -20.77 1.09 -1.43
N ASN A 398 -19.91 1.51 -0.51
CA ASN A 398 -18.99 0.63 0.23
C ASN A 398 -19.62 0.04 1.51
N ALA A 399 -20.89 0.33 1.79
CA ALA A 399 -21.57 -0.10 3.01
C ALA A 399 -22.74 -1.03 2.70
N LEU A 400 -23.21 -1.77 3.70
CA LEU A 400 -24.38 -2.65 3.59
C LEU A 400 -25.58 -2.01 4.27
N MET A 401 -26.77 -2.10 3.68
CA MET A 401 -28.02 -1.60 4.26
C MET A 401 -29.03 -2.73 4.40
N ILE A 402 -29.78 -2.73 5.50
CA ILE A 402 -30.90 -3.67 5.70
C ILE A 402 -32.03 -3.27 4.75
N LYS A 403 -32.45 -4.18 3.87
CA LYS A 403 -33.55 -3.95 2.93
C LYS A 403 -34.89 -4.39 3.53
N ARG A 404 -34.94 -5.60 4.10
CA ARG A 404 -36.13 -6.18 4.74
C ARG A 404 -35.75 -7.39 5.60
N LEU A 405 -36.67 -7.83 6.43
CA LEU A 405 -36.60 -9.18 7.02
C LEU A 405 -36.86 -10.21 5.92
N THR A 406 -36.08 -11.29 5.92
CA THR A 406 -36.38 -12.44 5.07
C THR A 406 -37.57 -13.17 5.72
N PRO A 407 -38.66 -13.46 4.97
CA PRO A 407 -39.75 -14.26 5.52
C PRO A 407 -39.20 -15.64 5.92
N SER A 408 -39.48 -16.03 7.17
CA SER A 408 -39.15 -17.34 7.72
C SER A 408 -40.04 -18.44 7.17
#